data_AF-A0A1J0VWZ3-F1
#
_entry.id   AF-A0A1J0VWZ3-F1
#
_cell.length_a   1.000
_cell.length_b   1.000
_cell.length_c   1.000
_cell.angle_alpha   90.00
_cell.angle_beta   90.00
_cell.angle_gamma   90.00
#
_symmetry.space_group_name_H-M   'P 1'
#
loop_
_entity.id
_entity.type
_entity.pdbx_description
1 polymer ?
#
loop_
_entity_poly.entity_id
_entity_poly.type
_entity_poly.pdbx_seq_one_letter_code
_entity_poly.pdbx_strand_id
1 'polypeptide(L)'
;MESTAVAYADRAAVLDGDCLHDYTTLWEAVGLLAADLAAAGVRPGQRAAIYIGSGYESLLVMLAVEHLGAVAVPLDIFEPVEHAVRTVLATRVDHLIGHIGDGHLVDELADDPATSGATAVTVADDYTLIRLWRPRQAPSTGPGGFAFCLSGAAAALTVGSAGLAAGAGELRAELAITAEDVVAVTAPLTTRAAVVAVLAAVQAGACLSLRRYPGSDPAQVAEQLGDDEASVLVCTAAGLAELRAAGSHALHTVRVLVLPSAGDPAAPTMPAVVLPEAPHSRTRLGVTAFRGSRPARSARRSQVCSCRHQD
;
A
#
# COMPACT_ATOMS: atom_id res chain seq x y z
N MET A 1 4.42 -15.34 -7.72
CA MET A 1 3.10 -14.71 -7.85
C MET A 1 2.22 -15.49 -8.81
N GLU A 2 2.73 -15.89 -9.98
CA GLU A 2 2.04 -16.81 -10.90
C GLU A 2 1.40 -18.05 -10.23
N SER A 3 2.16 -18.78 -9.40
CA SER A 3 1.64 -19.95 -8.68
C SER A 3 0.46 -19.64 -7.76
N THR A 4 0.46 -18.45 -7.17
CA THR A 4 -0.62 -17.95 -6.30
C THR A 4 -1.84 -17.56 -7.13
N ALA A 5 -1.63 -16.89 -8.27
CA ALA A 5 -2.71 -16.54 -9.18
C ALA A 5 -3.46 -17.79 -9.65
N VAL A 6 -2.74 -18.87 -9.96
CA VAL A 6 -3.37 -20.17 -10.28
C VAL A 6 -4.09 -20.79 -9.08
N ALA A 7 -3.50 -20.73 -7.88
CA ALA A 7 -4.09 -21.33 -6.70
C ALA A 7 -5.38 -20.64 -6.20
N TYR A 8 -5.51 -19.34 -6.48
CA TYR A 8 -6.62 -18.51 -6.02
C TYR A 8 -7.37 -17.82 -7.17
N ALA A 9 -7.35 -18.44 -8.37
CA ALA A 9 -7.82 -17.88 -9.64
C ALA A 9 -9.12 -17.06 -9.57
N ASP A 10 -10.14 -17.59 -8.89
CA ASP A 10 -11.49 -16.98 -8.82
C ASP A 10 -11.70 -16.11 -7.56
N ARG A 11 -10.68 -15.93 -6.72
CA ARG A 11 -10.78 -15.06 -5.54
C ARG A 11 -10.51 -13.61 -5.93
N ALA A 12 -11.14 -12.69 -5.21
CA ALA A 12 -10.83 -11.27 -5.27
C ALA A 12 -9.34 -11.05 -4.92
N ALA A 13 -8.62 -10.37 -5.81
CA ALA A 13 -7.22 -10.03 -5.63
C ALA A 13 -7.04 -8.54 -5.29
N VAL A 14 -7.77 -7.66 -5.97
CA VAL A 14 -7.72 -6.21 -5.74
C VAL A 14 -9.11 -5.59 -5.81
N LEU A 15 -9.40 -4.73 -4.84
CA LEU A 15 -10.48 -3.74 -4.83
C LEU A 15 -9.88 -2.36 -5.10
N ASP A 16 -10.39 -1.69 -6.13
CA ASP A 16 -10.08 -0.30 -6.47
C ASP A 16 -11.39 0.48 -6.60
N GLY A 17 -11.88 1.00 -5.46
CA GLY A 17 -13.22 1.57 -5.37
C GLY A 17 -14.28 0.52 -5.73
N ASP A 18 -15.08 0.81 -6.75
CA ASP A 18 -16.14 -0.09 -7.24
C ASP A 18 -15.61 -1.22 -8.16
N CYS A 19 -14.33 -1.18 -8.53
CA CYS A 19 -13.71 -2.17 -9.41
C CYS A 19 -13.12 -3.34 -8.61
N LEU A 20 -13.57 -4.55 -8.91
CA LEU A 20 -13.03 -5.80 -8.36
C LEU A 20 -12.25 -6.55 -9.46
N HIS A 21 -10.99 -6.84 -9.18
CA HIS A 21 -10.15 -7.69 -10.01
C HIS A 21 -9.86 -9.00 -9.27
N ASP A 22 -10.25 -10.13 -9.86
CA ASP A 22 -9.82 -11.44 -9.35
C ASP A 22 -8.35 -11.74 -9.72
N TYR A 23 -7.80 -12.81 -9.15
CA TYR A 23 -6.41 -13.18 -9.37
C TYR A 23 -6.10 -13.52 -10.84
N THR A 24 -7.07 -14.08 -11.56
CA THR A 24 -6.92 -14.41 -12.98
C THR A 24 -6.84 -13.15 -13.82
N THR A 25 -7.81 -12.25 -13.66
CA THR A 25 -7.90 -10.96 -14.35
C THR A 25 -6.67 -10.10 -14.05
N LEU A 26 -6.23 -10.04 -12.79
CA LEU A 26 -5.01 -9.35 -12.41
C LEU A 26 -3.79 -9.92 -13.15
N TRP A 27 -3.61 -11.24 -13.15
CA TRP A 27 -2.42 -11.87 -13.73
C TRP A 27 -2.41 -11.81 -15.27
N GLU A 28 -3.58 -11.89 -15.90
CA GLU A 28 -3.73 -11.64 -17.34
C GLU A 28 -3.36 -10.20 -17.70
N ALA A 29 -3.83 -9.22 -16.93
CA ALA A 29 -3.46 -7.81 -17.12
C ALA A 29 -1.95 -7.58 -16.94
N VAL A 30 -1.34 -8.21 -15.93
CA VAL A 30 0.12 -8.19 -15.71
C VAL A 30 0.86 -8.74 -16.93
N GLY A 31 0.42 -9.88 -17.48
CA GLY A 31 1.05 -10.51 -18.63
C GLY A 31 0.93 -9.69 -19.91
N LEU A 32 -0.24 -9.10 -20.17
CA LEU A 32 -0.48 -8.22 -21.32
C LEU A 32 0.39 -6.96 -21.24
N LEU A 33 0.37 -6.27 -20.10
CA LEU A 33 1.18 -5.07 -19.91
C LEU A 33 2.68 -5.36 -19.99
N ALA A 34 3.12 -6.51 -19.46
CA ALA A 34 4.50 -6.96 -19.61
C ALA A 34 4.86 -7.14 -21.09
N ALA A 35 4.02 -7.81 -21.88
CA ALA A 35 4.24 -7.98 -23.31
C ALA A 35 4.34 -6.63 -24.05
N ASP A 36 3.47 -5.67 -23.73
CA ASP A 36 3.48 -4.33 -24.32
C ASP A 36 4.76 -3.55 -23.95
N LEU A 37 5.17 -3.59 -22.68
CA LEU A 37 6.44 -2.99 -22.23
C LEU A 37 7.66 -3.62 -22.93
N ALA A 38 7.65 -4.94 -23.13
CA ALA A 38 8.70 -5.62 -23.88
C ALA A 38 8.71 -5.21 -25.36
N ALA A 39 7.54 -5.10 -26.01
CA ALA A 39 7.41 -4.62 -27.37
C ALA A 39 7.92 -3.18 -27.51
N ALA A 40 7.66 -2.34 -26.52
CA ALA A 40 8.12 -0.96 -26.44
C ALA A 40 9.62 -0.79 -26.12
N GLY A 41 10.32 -1.88 -25.75
CA GLY A 41 11.78 -1.90 -25.65
C GLY A 41 12.34 -2.10 -24.25
N VAL A 42 11.51 -2.34 -23.23
CA VAL A 42 11.98 -2.75 -21.90
C VAL A 42 12.59 -4.15 -21.98
N ARG A 43 13.72 -4.37 -21.31
CA ARG A 43 14.46 -5.63 -21.33
C ARG A 43 14.73 -6.12 -19.90
N PRO A 44 14.88 -7.44 -19.70
CA PRO A 44 15.29 -7.99 -18.41
C PRO A 44 16.56 -7.32 -17.87
N GLY A 45 16.61 -7.09 -16.56
CA GLY A 45 17.71 -6.42 -15.87
C GLY A 45 17.77 -4.89 -16.03
N GLN A 46 16.96 -4.30 -16.91
CA GLN A 46 16.81 -2.84 -16.98
C GLN A 46 15.98 -2.32 -15.81
N ARG A 47 16.21 -1.06 -15.45
CA ARG A 47 15.51 -0.38 -14.35
C ARG A 47 14.42 0.52 -14.92
N ALA A 48 13.18 0.31 -14.52
CA ALA A 48 12.05 1.13 -14.93
C ALA A 48 11.49 1.88 -13.72
N ALA A 49 11.60 3.21 -13.73
CA ALA A 49 10.87 4.08 -12.82
C ALA A 49 9.38 4.03 -13.15
N ILE A 50 8.56 3.87 -12.11
CA ILE A 50 7.10 3.83 -12.21
C ILE A 50 6.60 5.04 -11.45
N TYR A 51 6.32 6.11 -12.18
CA TYR A 51 5.87 7.39 -11.65
C TYR A 51 4.35 7.48 -11.80
N ILE A 52 3.67 6.77 -10.91
CA ILE A 52 2.21 6.59 -10.87
C ILE A 52 1.80 6.67 -9.40
N GLY A 53 0.65 7.27 -9.10
CA GLY A 53 0.16 7.33 -7.71
C GLY A 53 0.00 5.94 -7.08
N SER A 54 0.32 5.82 -5.79
CA SER A 54 0.10 4.57 -5.06
C SER A 54 -1.38 4.14 -5.17
N GLY A 55 -1.62 2.89 -5.58
CA GLY A 55 -2.95 2.36 -5.89
C GLY A 55 -2.85 1.09 -6.74
N TYR A 56 -3.99 0.66 -7.28
CA TYR A 56 -4.04 -0.53 -8.13
C TYR A 56 -3.14 -0.43 -9.37
N GLU A 57 -3.19 0.68 -10.11
CA GLU A 57 -2.43 0.84 -11.36
C GLU A 57 -0.91 0.79 -11.13
N SER A 58 -0.40 1.42 -10.06
CA SER A 58 1.02 1.33 -9.72
C SER A 58 1.41 -0.09 -9.35
N LEU A 59 0.56 -0.84 -8.64
CA LEU A 59 0.79 -2.27 -8.42
C LEU A 59 0.85 -3.06 -9.72
N LEU A 60 -0.13 -2.87 -10.61
CA LEU A 60 -0.20 -3.56 -11.90
C LEU A 60 1.10 -3.34 -12.71
N VAL A 61 1.55 -2.10 -12.83
CA VAL A 61 2.79 -1.76 -13.56
C VAL A 61 4.03 -2.33 -12.86
N MET A 62 4.11 -2.28 -11.52
CA MET A 62 5.19 -2.91 -10.76
C MET A 62 5.29 -4.40 -11.03
N LEU A 63 4.16 -5.10 -11.02
CA LEU A 63 4.07 -6.53 -11.29
C LEU A 63 4.45 -6.85 -12.74
N ALA A 64 4.02 -6.04 -13.72
CA ALA A 64 4.37 -6.23 -15.12
C ALA A 64 5.88 -6.06 -15.38
N VAL A 65 6.50 -5.04 -14.79
CA VAL A 65 7.96 -4.82 -14.87
C VAL A 65 8.71 -5.98 -14.20
N GLU A 66 8.25 -6.46 -13.05
CA GLU A 66 8.85 -7.60 -12.37
C GLU A 66 8.70 -8.90 -13.18
N HIS A 67 7.52 -9.12 -13.78
CA HIS A 67 7.22 -10.26 -14.64
C HIS A 67 8.14 -10.32 -15.87
N LEU A 68 8.55 -9.16 -16.40
CA LEU A 68 9.57 -9.07 -17.45
C LEU A 68 10.99 -9.43 -17.01
N GLY A 69 11.23 -9.60 -15.71
CA GLY A 69 12.57 -9.73 -15.16
C GLY A 69 13.35 -8.42 -15.15
N ALA A 70 12.66 -7.28 -15.28
CA ALA A 70 13.24 -5.96 -15.08
C ALA A 70 13.19 -5.56 -13.59
N VAL A 71 13.78 -4.41 -13.26
CA VAL A 71 13.81 -3.88 -11.89
C VAL A 71 12.84 -2.70 -11.79
N ALA A 72 11.76 -2.89 -11.03
CA ALA A 72 10.78 -1.86 -10.75
C ALA A 72 11.34 -0.82 -9.75
N VAL A 73 11.17 0.45 -10.06
CA VAL A 73 11.54 1.56 -9.17
C VAL A 73 10.28 2.38 -8.90
N PRO A 74 9.52 2.05 -7.84
CA PRO A 74 8.26 2.72 -7.54
C PRO A 74 8.49 4.15 -7.07
N LEU A 75 7.76 5.09 -7.67
CA LEU A 75 7.71 6.49 -7.33
C LEU A 75 6.24 6.89 -7.21
N ASP A 76 5.93 7.83 -6.32
CA ASP A 76 4.57 8.33 -6.17
C ASP A 76 4.48 9.76 -6.68
N ILE A 77 3.48 10.04 -7.52
CA ILE A 77 3.23 11.40 -8.05
C ILE A 77 2.75 12.36 -6.96
N PHE A 78 2.24 11.85 -5.84
CA PHE A 78 1.79 12.65 -4.69
C PHE A 78 2.91 12.94 -3.69
N GLU A 79 4.07 12.28 -3.83
CA GLU A 79 5.27 12.66 -3.08
C GLU A 79 5.96 13.87 -3.71
N PRO A 80 6.71 14.67 -2.92
CA PRO A 80 7.49 15.79 -3.46
C PRO A 80 8.40 15.33 -4.61
N VAL A 81 8.40 16.07 -5.71
CA VAL A 81 9.12 15.69 -6.95
C VAL A 81 10.62 15.50 -6.74
N GLU A 82 11.20 16.19 -5.75
CA GLU A 82 12.61 16.04 -5.36
C GLU A 82 12.92 14.62 -4.87
N HIS A 83 11.94 13.92 -4.28
CA HIS A 83 12.06 12.50 -3.95
C HIS A 83 12.19 11.67 -5.22
N ALA A 84 11.29 11.89 -6.19
CA ALA A 84 11.30 11.18 -7.47
C ALA A 84 12.63 11.40 -8.22
N VAL A 85 13.05 12.66 -8.35
CA VAL A 85 14.34 13.03 -8.97
C VAL A 85 15.51 12.34 -8.28
N ARG A 86 15.61 12.43 -6.95
CA ARG A 86 16.68 11.76 -6.19
C ARG A 86 16.70 10.26 -6.45
N THR A 87 15.53 9.61 -6.43
CA THR A 87 15.41 8.17 -6.64
C THR A 87 15.82 7.78 -8.06
N VAL A 88 15.37 8.51 -9.09
CA VAL A 88 15.77 8.32 -10.49
C VAL A 88 17.28 8.38 -10.66
N LEU A 89 17.92 9.39 -10.05
CA LEU A 89 19.38 9.58 -10.11
C LEU A 89 20.13 8.47 -9.36
N ALA A 90 19.71 8.13 -8.15
CA ALA A 90 20.35 7.11 -7.32
C ALA A 90 20.22 5.69 -7.92
N THR A 91 19.10 5.41 -8.57
CA THR A 91 18.82 4.11 -9.19
C THR A 91 19.33 4.01 -10.62
N ARG A 92 19.65 5.11 -11.31
CA ARG A 92 20.09 5.09 -12.72
C ARG A 92 19.11 4.34 -13.62
N VAL A 93 17.84 4.72 -13.56
CA VAL A 93 16.79 4.12 -14.39
C VAL A 93 17.07 4.26 -15.89
N ASP A 94 16.69 3.22 -16.64
CA ASP A 94 16.74 3.14 -18.09
C ASP A 94 15.45 3.67 -18.73
N HIS A 95 14.32 3.46 -18.05
CA HIS A 95 12.99 3.81 -18.50
C HIS A 95 12.22 4.53 -17.40
N LEU A 96 11.33 5.43 -17.79
CA LEU A 96 10.31 6.04 -16.94
C LEU A 96 8.94 5.69 -17.51
N ILE A 97 8.05 5.20 -16.66
CA ILE A 97 6.66 4.86 -16.97
C ILE A 97 5.78 5.78 -16.13
N GLY A 98 4.85 6.48 -16.77
CA GLY A 98 3.81 7.28 -16.10
C GLY A 98 2.53 7.25 -16.93
N HIS A 99 1.45 7.88 -16.47
CA HIS A 99 0.26 8.02 -17.32
C HIS A 99 0.52 8.98 -18.48
N ILE A 100 -0.29 8.87 -19.52
CA ILE A 100 -0.33 9.89 -20.57
C ILE A 100 -0.62 11.26 -19.94
N GLY A 101 0.31 12.20 -20.13
CA GLY A 101 0.22 13.55 -19.58
C GLY A 101 1.11 13.82 -18.36
N ASP A 102 1.60 12.79 -17.66
CA ASP A 102 2.47 12.92 -16.47
C ASP A 102 3.97 13.10 -16.83
N GLY A 103 4.25 13.74 -17.96
CA GLY A 103 5.61 13.92 -18.49
C GLY A 103 6.46 14.95 -17.72
N HIS A 104 5.90 15.66 -16.75
CA HIS A 104 6.56 16.76 -16.03
C HIS A 104 7.81 16.32 -15.26
N LEU A 105 7.88 15.06 -14.82
CA LEU A 105 9.10 14.54 -14.19
C LEU A 105 10.30 14.55 -15.15
N VAL A 106 10.07 14.40 -16.47
CA VAL A 106 11.15 14.52 -17.46
C VAL A 106 11.61 15.95 -17.61
N ASP A 107 10.69 16.91 -17.54
CA ASP A 107 11.03 18.34 -17.58
C ASP A 107 11.89 18.72 -16.37
N GLU A 108 11.55 18.24 -15.18
CA GLU A 108 12.34 18.42 -13.94
C GLU A 108 13.72 17.76 -14.02
N LEU A 109 13.86 16.70 -14.83
CA LEU A 109 15.12 16.00 -15.07
C LEU A 109 15.88 16.55 -16.28
N ALA A 110 15.35 17.54 -17.02
CA ALA A 110 15.91 17.97 -18.30
C ALA A 110 17.32 18.58 -18.20
N ASP A 111 17.69 19.11 -17.03
CA ASP A 111 19.03 19.61 -16.73
C ASP A 111 20.07 18.48 -16.55
N ASP A 112 19.65 17.21 -16.46
CA ASP A 112 20.57 16.07 -16.40
C ASP A 112 20.98 15.61 -17.81
N PRO A 113 22.30 15.51 -18.11
CA PRO A 113 22.77 15.01 -19.41
C PRO A 113 22.31 13.58 -19.74
N ALA A 114 21.81 12.81 -18.77
CA ALA A 114 21.25 11.48 -18.95
C ALA A 114 19.77 11.45 -19.39
N THR A 115 19.09 12.60 -19.45
CA THR A 115 17.73 12.70 -20.02
C THR A 115 17.74 13.41 -21.38
N SER A 116 18.88 14.00 -21.77
CA SER A 116 19.10 14.56 -23.10
C SER A 116 18.90 13.49 -24.20
N GLY A 117 17.89 13.66 -25.04
CA GLY A 117 17.56 12.72 -26.13
C GLY A 117 16.59 11.59 -25.74
N ALA A 118 15.79 11.78 -24.68
CA ALA A 118 14.74 10.85 -24.32
C ALA A 118 13.71 10.67 -25.44
N THR A 119 13.23 9.45 -25.63
CA THR A 119 12.15 9.14 -26.59
C THR A 119 10.95 8.60 -25.84
N ALA A 120 9.77 9.18 -26.08
CA ALA A 120 8.50 8.76 -25.50
C ALA A 120 7.71 7.91 -26.51
N VAL A 121 7.10 6.82 -26.02
CA VAL A 121 6.14 6.00 -26.76
C VAL A 121 4.93 5.71 -25.88
N THR A 122 3.76 5.63 -26.47
CA THR A 122 2.54 5.16 -25.77
C THR A 122 2.59 3.64 -25.63
N VAL A 123 2.16 3.14 -24.47
CA VAL A 123 2.09 1.71 -24.14
C VAL A 123 0.72 1.43 -23.53
N ALA A 124 0.05 0.37 -24.02
CA ALA A 124 -1.26 -0.07 -23.55
C ALA A 124 -2.34 1.03 -23.53
N ASP A 125 -2.23 2.03 -24.40
CA ASP A 125 -3.11 3.22 -24.52
C ASP A 125 -3.26 4.12 -23.27
N ASP A 126 -2.77 3.69 -22.11
CA ASP A 126 -2.91 4.40 -20.82
C ASP A 126 -1.58 4.96 -20.29
N TYR A 127 -0.44 4.42 -20.75
CA TYR A 127 0.88 4.75 -20.23
C TYR A 127 1.78 5.41 -21.27
N THR A 128 2.66 6.28 -20.79
CA THR A 128 3.81 6.79 -21.55
C THR A 128 5.07 6.12 -21.04
N LEU A 129 5.79 5.44 -21.92
CA LEU A 129 7.13 4.92 -21.67
C LEU A 129 8.16 5.88 -22.27
N ILE A 130 9.04 6.39 -21.41
CA ILE A 130 10.10 7.31 -21.78
C ILE A 130 11.43 6.59 -21.59
N ARG A 131 12.14 6.39 -22.69
CA ARG A 131 13.49 5.83 -22.66
C ARG A 131 14.48 6.94 -22.35
N LEU A 132 15.22 6.80 -21.26
CA LEU A 132 16.26 7.75 -20.88
C LEU A 132 17.58 7.37 -21.57
N TRP A 133 18.28 8.36 -22.10
CA TRP A 133 19.55 8.11 -22.77
C TRP A 133 20.66 7.90 -21.74
N ARG A 134 21.21 6.69 -21.63
CA ARG A 134 22.40 6.43 -20.82
C ARG A 134 23.44 5.61 -21.58
N PRO A 135 24.75 5.82 -21.30
CA PRO A 135 25.80 4.92 -21.77
C PRO A 135 25.47 3.50 -21.33
N ARG A 136 25.45 2.56 -22.28
CA ARG A 136 25.05 1.17 -22.07
C ARG A 136 25.79 0.59 -20.85
N GLN A 137 25.07 0.36 -19.76
CA GLN A 137 25.59 -0.42 -18.65
C GLN A 137 25.66 -1.89 -19.08
N ALA A 138 26.64 -2.63 -18.55
CA ALA A 138 26.64 -4.08 -18.71
C ALA A 138 25.30 -4.60 -18.19
N PRO A 139 24.63 -5.53 -18.92
CA PRO A 139 23.35 -6.06 -18.47
C PRO A 139 23.51 -6.56 -17.03
N SER A 140 22.61 -6.13 -16.15
CA SER A 140 22.56 -6.73 -14.82
C SER A 140 22.09 -8.17 -15.04
N THR A 141 23.03 -9.11 -14.95
CA THR A 141 22.71 -10.54 -14.97
C THR A 141 22.18 -10.88 -13.59
N GLY A 142 20.89 -10.63 -13.39
CA GLY A 142 20.17 -10.97 -12.18
C GLY A 142 18.69 -11.15 -12.49
N PRO A 143 17.97 -11.95 -11.69
CA PRO A 143 16.51 -11.98 -11.76
C PRO A 143 15.96 -10.57 -11.50
N GLY A 144 14.74 -10.30 -11.97
CA GLY A 144 14.04 -9.05 -11.72
C GLY A 144 13.94 -8.69 -10.23
N GLY A 145 13.39 -7.52 -9.94
CA GLY A 145 13.26 -7.09 -8.55
C GLY A 145 12.84 -5.64 -8.43
N PHE A 146 13.20 -5.04 -7.30
CA PHE A 146 12.83 -3.67 -6.97
C PHE A 146 14.03 -2.88 -6.50
N ALA A 147 14.08 -1.59 -6.82
CA ALA A 147 15.02 -0.67 -6.22
C ALA A 147 14.29 0.47 -5.50
N PHE A 148 14.73 0.75 -4.27
CA PHE A 148 14.16 1.76 -3.39
C PHE A 148 15.23 2.76 -2.96
N CYS A 149 14.89 4.04 -2.88
CA CYS A 149 15.76 5.04 -2.26
C CYS A 149 15.37 5.18 -0.78
N LEU A 150 16.28 4.83 0.13
CA LEU A 150 16.06 5.07 1.55
C LEU A 150 16.26 6.57 1.83
N SER A 151 15.42 7.15 2.68
CA SER A 151 15.55 8.55 3.07
C SER A 151 16.96 8.83 3.61
N GLY A 152 17.63 9.83 3.05
CA GLY A 152 19.01 10.21 3.40
C GLY A 152 20.13 9.31 2.85
N ALA A 153 19.82 8.21 2.15
CA ALA A 153 20.84 7.35 1.58
C ALA A 153 21.30 7.85 0.20
N ALA A 154 22.62 7.88 -0.01
CA ALA A 154 23.22 8.22 -1.30
C ALA A 154 23.08 7.12 -2.36
N ALA A 155 22.75 5.89 -1.96
CA ALA A 155 22.62 4.75 -2.83
C ALA A 155 21.24 4.09 -2.66
N ALA A 156 20.69 3.61 -3.78
CA ALA A 156 19.46 2.85 -3.77
C ALA A 156 19.70 1.42 -3.27
N LEU A 157 18.76 0.91 -2.47
CA LEU A 157 18.68 -0.49 -2.09
C LEU A 157 18.03 -1.25 -3.25
N THR A 158 18.73 -2.20 -3.86
CA THR A 158 18.15 -3.13 -4.83
C THR A 158 17.90 -4.48 -4.16
N VAL A 159 16.68 -5.00 -4.30
CA VAL A 159 16.27 -6.30 -3.75
C VAL A 159 15.69 -7.13 -4.88
N GLY A 160 16.22 -8.33 -5.09
CA GLY A 160 15.69 -9.27 -6.10
C GLY A 160 14.34 -9.86 -5.68
N SER A 161 13.56 -10.33 -6.65
CA SER A 161 12.22 -10.90 -6.44
C SER A 161 12.19 -12.01 -5.37
N ALA A 162 13.20 -12.89 -5.35
CA ALA A 162 13.30 -13.96 -4.36
C ALA A 162 13.44 -13.44 -2.92
N GLY A 163 14.19 -12.34 -2.73
CA GLY A 163 14.36 -11.72 -1.42
C GLY A 163 13.07 -11.07 -0.90
N LEU A 164 12.33 -10.41 -1.80
CA LEU A 164 11.01 -9.86 -1.47
C LEU A 164 9.99 -10.97 -1.17
N ALA A 165 9.99 -12.04 -1.97
CA ALA A 165 9.11 -13.17 -1.75
C ALA A 165 9.39 -13.87 -0.42
N ALA A 166 10.66 -14.03 -0.03
CA ALA A 166 11.04 -14.56 1.26
C ALA A 166 10.56 -13.67 2.41
N GLY A 167 10.81 -12.35 2.34
CA GLY A 167 10.33 -11.41 3.36
C GLY A 167 8.80 -11.37 3.47
N ALA A 168 8.10 -11.52 2.35
CA ALA A 168 6.63 -11.63 2.34
C ALA A 168 6.15 -12.93 3.01
N GLY A 169 6.85 -14.03 2.81
CA GLY A 169 6.57 -15.31 3.47
C GLY A 169 6.75 -15.23 4.99
N GLU A 170 7.82 -14.56 5.45
CA GLU A 170 8.07 -14.29 6.88
C GLU A 170 6.96 -13.43 7.48
N LEU A 171 6.64 -12.31 6.83
CA LEU A 171 5.61 -11.38 7.30
C LEU A 171 4.22 -12.03 7.35
N ARG A 172 3.87 -12.85 6.34
CA ARG A 172 2.61 -13.60 6.30
C ARG A 172 2.49 -14.55 7.50
N ALA A 173 3.58 -15.23 7.86
CA ALA A 173 3.60 -16.16 8.99
C ALA A 173 3.41 -15.45 10.34
N GLU A 174 3.90 -14.22 10.47
CA GLU A 174 3.76 -13.42 11.69
C GLU A 174 2.36 -12.81 11.87
N LEU A 175 1.73 -12.37 10.78
CA LEU A 175 0.46 -11.64 10.82
C LEU A 175 -0.79 -12.51 10.70
N ALA A 176 -0.62 -13.79 10.36
CA ALA A 176 -1.71 -14.71 10.05
C ALA A 176 -2.72 -14.08 9.05
N ILE A 177 -2.20 -13.47 7.99
CA ILE A 177 -3.02 -13.04 6.84
C ILE A 177 -3.47 -14.30 6.11
N THR A 178 -4.76 -14.38 5.81
CA THR A 178 -5.40 -15.51 5.15
C THR A 178 -6.11 -15.06 3.88
N ALA A 179 -6.58 -16.02 3.09
CA ALA A 179 -7.32 -15.70 1.87
C ALA A 179 -8.63 -14.94 2.14
N GLU A 180 -9.21 -15.06 3.34
CA GLU A 180 -10.44 -14.37 3.75
C GLU A 180 -10.23 -12.91 4.18
N ASP A 181 -8.98 -12.45 4.20
CA ASP A 181 -8.69 -11.07 4.58
C ASP A 181 -8.87 -10.10 3.41
N VAL A 182 -9.43 -8.93 3.74
CA VAL A 182 -9.32 -7.73 2.92
C VAL A 182 -8.29 -6.80 3.57
N VAL A 183 -7.19 -6.60 2.85
CA VAL A 183 -6.01 -5.88 3.32
C VAL A 183 -5.99 -4.49 2.67
N ALA A 184 -6.46 -3.48 3.40
CA ALA A 184 -6.37 -2.09 2.97
C ALA A 184 -4.93 -1.60 3.15
N VAL A 185 -4.32 -1.12 2.06
CA VAL A 185 -2.95 -0.59 2.09
C VAL A 185 -3.00 0.91 1.82
N THR A 186 -2.61 1.69 2.82
CA THR A 186 -2.55 3.17 2.74
C THR A 186 -1.13 3.69 2.87
N ALA A 187 -0.16 2.81 3.14
CA ALA A 187 1.24 3.16 3.10
C ALA A 187 1.74 3.32 1.65
N PRO A 188 2.65 4.28 1.39
CA PRO A 188 3.22 4.47 0.06
C PRO A 188 3.91 3.21 -0.47
N LEU A 189 3.57 2.84 -1.71
CA LEU A 189 4.18 1.68 -2.40
C LEU A 189 5.62 1.95 -2.85
N THR A 190 6.15 3.15 -2.59
CA THR A 190 7.54 3.58 -2.77
C THR A 190 8.50 2.96 -1.75
N THR A 191 8.01 2.20 -0.78
CA THR A 191 8.83 1.59 0.28
C THR A 191 8.90 0.07 0.19
N ARG A 192 10.06 -0.51 0.54
CA ARG A 192 10.25 -1.97 0.60
C ARG A 192 9.25 -2.64 1.53
N ALA A 193 8.95 -2.03 2.68
CA ALA A 193 8.05 -2.61 3.68
C ALA A 193 6.61 -2.71 3.14
N ALA A 194 6.14 -1.70 2.41
CA ALA A 194 4.80 -1.72 1.82
C ALA A 194 4.70 -2.76 0.71
N VAL A 195 5.70 -2.83 -0.18
CA VAL A 195 5.75 -3.87 -1.24
C VAL A 195 5.78 -5.27 -0.62
N VAL A 196 6.57 -5.50 0.44
CA VAL A 196 6.60 -6.80 1.14
C VAL A 196 5.23 -7.14 1.76
N ALA A 197 4.53 -6.15 2.35
CA ALA A 197 3.19 -6.36 2.92
C ALA A 197 2.15 -6.71 1.84
N VAL A 198 2.17 -6.02 0.70
CA VAL A 198 1.34 -6.32 -0.46
C VAL A 198 1.61 -7.73 -0.96
N LEU A 199 2.88 -8.10 -1.15
CA LEU A 199 3.27 -9.44 -1.59
C LEU A 199 2.88 -10.52 -0.57
N ALA A 200 2.90 -10.23 0.73
CA ALA A 200 2.46 -11.15 1.77
C ALA A 200 0.95 -11.43 1.68
N ALA A 201 0.15 -10.39 1.45
CA ALA A 201 -1.29 -10.51 1.22
C ALA A 201 -1.60 -11.31 -0.05
N VAL A 202 -0.93 -10.98 -1.17
CA VAL A 202 -1.02 -11.74 -2.42
C VAL A 202 -0.70 -13.21 -2.17
N GLN A 203 0.45 -13.52 -1.56
CA GLN A 203 0.85 -14.90 -1.26
C GLN A 203 -0.14 -15.65 -0.35
N ALA A 204 -0.94 -14.94 0.45
CA ALA A 204 -1.98 -15.53 1.28
C ALA A 204 -3.29 -15.80 0.53
N GLY A 205 -3.44 -15.31 -0.71
CA GLY A 205 -4.71 -15.31 -1.46
C GLY A 205 -5.71 -14.28 -0.95
N ALA A 206 -5.24 -13.28 -0.18
CA ALA A 206 -6.07 -12.22 0.37
C ALA A 206 -6.48 -11.22 -0.72
N CYS A 207 -7.53 -10.45 -0.47
CA CYS A 207 -7.89 -9.33 -1.32
C CYS A 207 -7.16 -8.08 -0.84
N LEU A 208 -6.55 -7.32 -1.74
CA LEU A 208 -5.98 -6.00 -1.45
C LEU A 208 -7.03 -4.93 -1.68
N SER A 209 -7.14 -3.95 -0.80
CA SER A 209 -7.86 -2.69 -1.07
C SER A 209 -6.81 -1.60 -1.33
N LEU A 210 -6.72 -1.16 -2.59
CA LEU A 210 -5.68 -0.25 -3.10
C LEU A 210 -6.29 0.97 -3.78
N ARG A 211 -6.77 1.91 -2.96
CA ARG A 211 -7.34 3.15 -3.47
C ARG A 211 -6.26 4.21 -3.69
N ARG A 212 -6.42 4.99 -4.77
CA ARG A 212 -5.51 6.08 -5.14
C ARG A 212 -5.96 7.39 -4.50
N TYR A 213 -5.24 7.84 -3.46
CA TYR A 213 -5.51 9.11 -2.77
C TYR A 213 -4.28 10.01 -2.66
N PRO A 214 -4.45 11.34 -2.74
CA PRO A 214 -3.38 12.29 -2.44
C PRO A 214 -3.15 12.35 -0.93
N GLY A 215 -2.19 11.58 -0.43
CA GLY A 215 -1.80 11.57 0.99
C GLY A 215 -2.74 10.78 1.90
N SER A 216 -2.58 10.95 3.22
CA SER A 216 -3.27 10.18 4.26
C SER A 216 -4.44 10.95 4.90
N ASP A 217 -5.46 11.32 4.12
CA ASP A 217 -6.69 11.87 4.73
C ASP A 217 -7.38 10.80 5.60
N PRO A 218 -7.46 10.98 6.93
CA PRO A 218 -8.04 9.99 7.82
C PRO A 218 -9.53 9.71 7.53
N ALA A 219 -10.27 10.66 6.93
CA ALA A 219 -11.66 10.45 6.56
C ALA A 219 -11.78 9.49 5.37
N GLN A 220 -10.98 9.69 4.32
CA GLN A 220 -10.95 8.82 3.14
C GLN A 220 -10.49 7.41 3.49
N VAL A 221 -9.50 7.30 4.39
CA VAL A 221 -9.05 6.00 4.88
C VAL A 221 -10.14 5.31 5.71
N ALA A 222 -10.87 6.04 6.56
CA ALA A 222 -11.98 5.46 7.31
C ALA A 222 -13.13 4.98 6.41
N GLU A 223 -13.42 5.73 5.34
CA GLU A 223 -14.39 5.35 4.31
C GLU A 223 -13.93 4.08 3.57
N GLN A 224 -12.69 4.04 3.07
CA GLN A 224 -12.09 2.85 2.46
C GLN A 224 -12.20 1.61 3.36
N LEU A 225 -11.86 1.73 4.65
CA LEU A 225 -11.93 0.62 5.59
C LEU A 225 -13.36 0.10 5.79
N GLY A 226 -14.35 1.00 5.75
CA GLY A 226 -15.77 0.66 5.89
C GLY A 226 -16.35 0.04 4.63
N ASP A 227 -16.19 0.73 3.50
CA ASP A 227 -16.73 0.35 2.19
C ASP A 227 -16.20 -1.00 1.72
N ASP A 228 -14.89 -1.22 1.89
CA ASP A 228 -14.21 -2.42 1.41
C ASP A 228 -14.27 -3.56 2.46
N GLU A 229 -14.95 -3.33 3.60
CA GLU A 229 -15.03 -4.25 4.74
C GLU A 229 -13.64 -4.77 5.17
N ALA A 230 -12.65 -3.87 5.23
CA ALA A 230 -11.27 -4.22 5.50
C ALA A 230 -11.11 -4.97 6.84
N SER A 231 -10.34 -6.05 6.85
CA SER A 231 -10.00 -6.81 8.06
C SER A 231 -8.58 -6.51 8.57
N VAL A 232 -7.72 -6.00 7.68
CA VAL A 232 -6.34 -5.60 7.97
C VAL A 232 -6.05 -4.22 7.36
N LEU A 233 -5.47 -3.32 8.15
CA LEU A 233 -4.94 -2.04 7.68
C LEU A 233 -3.42 -2.07 7.68
N VAL A 234 -2.79 -1.82 6.54
CA VAL A 234 -1.35 -1.60 6.40
C VAL A 234 -1.08 -0.10 6.23
N CYS A 235 -0.43 0.51 7.22
CA CYS A 235 -0.22 1.96 7.25
C CYS A 235 1.15 2.33 7.83
N THR A 236 1.51 3.62 7.74
CA THR A 236 2.68 4.18 8.44
C THR A 236 2.31 4.55 9.89
N ALA A 237 3.32 4.72 10.75
CA ALA A 237 3.09 5.20 12.12
C ALA A 237 2.41 6.58 12.15
N ALA A 238 2.74 7.46 11.20
CA ALA A 238 2.12 8.77 11.06
C ALA A 238 0.63 8.65 10.67
N GLY A 239 0.31 7.84 9.65
CA GLY A 239 -1.08 7.61 9.24
C GLY A 239 -1.94 7.00 10.35
N LEU A 240 -1.38 6.09 11.15
CA LEU A 240 -2.08 5.56 12.33
C LEU A 240 -2.33 6.63 13.40
N ALA A 241 -1.38 7.53 13.62
CA ALA A 241 -1.55 8.64 14.57
C ALA A 241 -2.63 9.61 14.11
N GLU A 242 -2.70 9.93 12.81
CA GLU A 242 -3.73 10.77 12.21
C GLU A 242 -5.13 10.15 12.34
N LEU A 243 -5.27 8.85 12.04
CA LEU A 243 -6.53 8.12 12.22
C LEU A 243 -7.01 8.10 13.67
N ARG A 244 -6.08 7.94 14.63
CA ARG A 244 -6.39 8.01 16.06
C ARG A 244 -6.79 9.42 16.50
N ALA A 245 -6.09 10.44 16.02
CA ALA A 245 -6.41 11.83 16.31
C ALA A 245 -7.79 12.23 15.76
N ALA A 246 -8.17 11.68 14.60
CA ALA A 246 -9.49 11.85 14.00
C ALA A 246 -10.60 11.02 14.71
N GLY A 247 -10.24 10.12 15.64
CA GLY A 247 -11.20 9.29 16.37
C GLY A 247 -11.88 8.23 15.50
N SER A 248 -11.18 7.70 14.48
CA SER A 248 -11.77 6.74 13.54
C SER A 248 -12.19 5.44 14.24
N HIS A 249 -13.49 5.14 14.20
CA HIS A 249 -14.05 3.92 14.78
C HIS A 249 -13.66 2.65 14.00
N ALA A 250 -13.23 2.78 12.74
CA ALA A 250 -12.78 1.65 11.92
C ALA A 250 -11.55 0.93 12.51
N LEU A 251 -10.76 1.62 13.34
CA LEU A 251 -9.61 1.01 14.02
C LEU A 251 -10.01 -0.08 15.04
N HIS A 252 -11.28 -0.15 15.46
CA HIS A 252 -11.76 -1.20 16.36
C HIS A 252 -12.13 -2.49 15.63
N THR A 253 -12.27 -2.45 14.30
CA THR A 253 -12.71 -3.60 13.49
C THR A 253 -11.58 -4.24 12.71
N VAL A 254 -10.41 -3.59 12.62
CA VAL A 254 -9.29 -4.03 11.78
C VAL A 254 -8.04 -4.37 12.59
N ARG A 255 -7.27 -5.35 12.12
CA ARG A 255 -5.89 -5.57 12.58
C ARG A 255 -4.98 -4.55 11.91
N VAL A 256 -4.12 -3.88 12.65
CA VAL A 256 -3.27 -2.83 12.09
C VAL A 256 -1.82 -3.30 11.99
N LEU A 257 -1.27 -3.26 10.78
CA LEU A 257 0.14 -3.43 10.50
C LEU A 257 0.80 -2.06 10.32
N VAL A 258 1.68 -1.70 11.26
CA VAL A 258 2.43 -0.46 11.19
C VAL A 258 3.79 -0.72 10.56
N LEU A 259 4.01 -0.15 9.39
CA LEU A 259 5.28 -0.26 8.68
C LEU A 259 6.31 0.70 9.28
N PRO A 260 7.59 0.29 9.34
CA PRO A 260 8.67 1.17 9.77
C PRO A 260 8.84 2.32 8.77
N SER A 261 9.01 3.54 9.27
CA SER A 261 9.28 4.70 8.42
C SER A 261 10.59 4.53 7.65
N ALA A 262 10.58 4.86 6.36
CA ALA A 262 11.79 4.93 5.54
C ALA A 262 12.68 6.08 6.04
N GLY A 263 13.65 5.80 6.91
CA GLY A 263 14.63 6.80 7.35
C GLY A 263 15.17 6.67 8.77
N ASP A 264 14.60 5.82 9.62
CA ASP A 264 15.16 5.59 10.96
C ASP A 264 16.01 4.32 11.00
N PRO A 265 17.36 4.42 11.08
CA PRO A 265 18.22 3.25 11.20
C PRO A 265 18.04 2.51 12.55
N ALA A 266 17.34 3.10 13.52
CA ALA A 266 16.99 2.48 14.80
C ALA A 266 15.55 1.92 14.85
N ALA A 267 14.73 2.14 13.80
CA ALA A 267 13.41 1.53 13.73
C ALA A 267 13.55 0.02 13.53
N PRO A 268 12.68 -0.79 14.18
CA PRO A 268 12.72 -2.23 14.02
C PRO A 268 12.59 -2.59 12.53
N THR A 269 13.44 -3.49 12.06
CA THR A 269 13.42 -4.04 10.70
C THR A 269 12.12 -4.80 10.40
N MET A 270 11.41 -5.21 11.46
CA MET A 270 10.12 -5.88 11.41
C MET A 270 8.98 -4.88 11.68
N PRO A 271 7.89 -4.94 10.89
CA PRO A 271 6.72 -4.10 11.13
C PRO A 271 6.04 -4.46 12.44
N ALA A 272 5.45 -3.47 13.11
CA ALA A 272 4.78 -3.67 14.38
C ALA A 272 3.31 -4.03 14.16
N VAL A 273 2.84 -5.08 14.82
CA VAL A 273 1.44 -5.52 14.78
C VAL A 273 0.68 -4.88 15.93
N VAL A 274 -0.34 -4.10 15.62
CA VAL A 274 -1.28 -3.56 16.60
C VAL A 274 -2.62 -4.28 16.39
N LEU A 275 -2.97 -5.14 17.36
CA LEU A 275 -4.27 -5.80 17.38
C LEU A 275 -5.38 -4.77 17.64
N PRO A 276 -6.61 -5.00 17.15
CA PRO A 276 -7.74 -4.10 17.38
C PRO A 276 -7.91 -3.85 18.88
N GLU A 277 -8.10 -2.59 19.25
CA GLU A 277 -8.41 -2.26 20.64
C GLU A 277 -9.72 -2.94 21.01
N ALA A 278 -9.68 -3.84 22.01
CA ALA A 278 -10.88 -4.46 22.53
C ALA A 278 -11.90 -3.36 22.85
N PRO A 279 -13.17 -3.50 22.43
CA PRO A 279 -14.17 -2.46 22.65
C PRO A 279 -14.14 -2.15 24.14
N HIS A 280 -13.84 -0.89 24.48
CA HIS A 280 -13.77 -0.47 25.87
C HIS A 280 -15.03 -0.96 26.56
N SER A 281 -14.89 -1.98 27.40
CA SER A 281 -15.95 -2.36 28.31
C SER A 281 -16.27 -1.08 29.05
N ARG A 282 -17.44 -0.49 28.76
CA ARG A 282 -17.96 0.66 29.50
C ARG A 282 -17.65 0.37 30.95
N THR A 283 -16.71 1.14 31.52
CA THR A 283 -16.37 1.04 32.92
C THR A 283 -17.70 1.18 33.63
N ARG A 284 -18.25 0.08 34.14
CA ARG A 284 -19.38 0.16 35.06
C ARG A 284 -18.86 1.07 36.14
N LEU A 285 -19.42 2.27 36.24
CA LEU A 285 -19.30 3.11 37.41
C LEU A 285 -19.47 2.16 38.59
N GLY A 286 -18.36 1.92 39.29
CA GLY A 286 -18.35 1.17 40.53
C GLY A 286 -19.18 1.97 41.51
N VAL A 287 -20.49 1.75 41.52
CA VAL A 287 -21.32 2.04 42.67
C VAL A 287 -20.84 1.05 43.73
N THR A 288 -19.88 1.51 44.52
CA THR A 288 -19.41 0.84 45.73
C THR A 288 -20.62 0.59 46.61
N ALA A 289 -20.96 -0.69 46.75
CA ALA A 289 -21.92 -1.16 47.73
C ALA A 289 -21.37 -0.89 49.13
N PHE A 290 -21.73 0.25 49.71
CA PHE A 290 -21.53 0.50 51.14
C PHE A 290 -22.66 -0.16 51.92
N ARG A 291 -22.38 -1.33 52.51
CA ARG A 291 -23.25 -1.97 53.50
C ARG A 291 -23.13 -1.25 54.84
N GLY A 292 -24.24 -0.74 55.35
CA GLY A 292 -24.57 -0.81 56.77
C GLY A 292 -24.76 0.53 57.50
N SER A 293 -26.01 0.98 57.60
CA SER A 293 -26.70 1.23 58.89
C SER A 293 -28.11 1.83 58.67
N ARG A 294 -29.13 1.16 59.22
CA ARG A 294 -30.47 1.72 59.52
C ARG A 294 -30.38 2.49 60.85
N PRO A 295 -31.36 3.34 61.29
CA PRO A 295 -32.79 3.45 60.94
C PRO A 295 -33.20 4.92 60.60
N ALA A 296 -34.44 5.37 60.33
CA ALA A 296 -35.77 5.08 60.84
C ALA A 296 -36.91 5.63 59.93
N ARG A 297 -38.10 5.07 60.15
CA ARG A 297 -39.49 5.49 59.82
C ARG A 297 -39.72 6.88 59.18
N SER A 298 -40.49 6.93 58.09
CA SER A 298 -41.95 7.19 58.14
C SER A 298 -42.58 7.59 56.78
N ALA A 299 -43.74 6.99 56.53
CA ALA A 299 -44.96 7.56 55.96
C ALA A 299 -45.07 7.98 54.47
N ARG A 300 -45.98 7.25 53.79
CA ARG A 300 -47.17 7.74 53.04
C ARG A 300 -46.95 8.69 51.84
N ARG A 301 -47.26 8.21 50.63
CA ARG A 301 -48.54 8.42 49.88
C ARG A 301 -48.38 8.10 48.37
N SER A 302 -49.28 7.23 47.93
CA SER A 302 -49.92 7.06 46.62
C SER A 302 -50.10 8.31 45.72
N GLN A 303 -49.86 8.14 44.41
CA GLN A 303 -50.63 8.61 43.22
C GLN A 303 -49.77 8.30 41.96
N VAL A 304 -50.15 7.49 40.96
CA VAL A 304 -51.24 7.52 39.96
C VAL A 304 -51.09 8.61 38.88
N CYS A 305 -51.24 8.16 37.61
CA CYS A 305 -51.39 8.90 36.33
C CYS A 305 -50.11 9.48 35.69
N SER A 306 -49.97 9.60 34.37
CA SER A 306 -50.67 9.06 33.17
C SER A 306 -49.92 9.57 31.93
N CYS A 307 -49.85 8.76 30.87
CA CYS A 307 -50.03 9.04 29.43
C CYS A 307 -49.76 10.44 28.78
N ARG A 308 -49.31 10.38 27.49
CA ARG A 308 -49.36 11.37 26.37
C ARG A 308 -48.22 12.41 26.33
N HIS A 309 -47.67 12.90 25.21
CA HIS A 309 -47.96 12.91 23.75
C HIS A 309 -46.59 12.93 23.01
N GLN A 310 -46.40 12.32 21.83
CA GLN A 310 -46.55 12.94 20.50
C GLN A 310 -46.01 14.38 20.41
N ASP A 311 -44.90 14.57 19.70
CA ASP A 311 -44.89 15.02 18.30
C ASP A 311 -43.62 14.50 17.60
#